data_AF-A0A3D4GT43-F1
#
_entry.id   AF-A0A3D4GT43-F1
#
_cell.length_a   1.000
_cell.length_b   1.000
_cell.length_c   1.000
_cell.angle_alpha   90.00
_cell.angle_beta   90.00
_cell.angle_gamma   90.00
#
_symmetry.space_group_name_H-M   'P 1'
#
loop_
_entity.id
_entity.type
_entity.pdbx_description
1 polymer ?
#
loop_
_entity_poly.entity_id
_entity_poly.type
_entity_poly.pdbx_seq_one_letter_code
_entity_poly.pdbx_strand_id
1 'polypeptide(L)'
;PLSIIYFIIGWRSCSTPQHIHQSDTKVEANMADQDILLTDEQVQHFILDGYIVLNADYPASFHRGLHDQIEEVFEKEGNVGNNILPRVPGIRQVFNHPVVSGALTSLLGPDYLLNPHRHCHLNPPGSKGQTWHKDCYVYDHNIRHPRFHWVLAFYYPQDTTEDMGASGVIPGTHIYKTISDADPNK
;
A
#
# COMPACT_ATOMS: atom_id res chain seq x y z
N PRO A 1 18.83 -2.28 -11.12
CA PRO A 1 19.03 -0.97 -10.44
C PRO A 1 17.70 -0.20 -10.43
N LEU A 2 17.23 0.17 -9.24
CA LEU A 2 15.83 0.07 -8.87
C LEU A 2 15.25 1.46 -8.48
N SER A 3 14.23 1.97 -9.18
CA SER A 3 13.47 3.17 -8.76
C SER A 3 12.20 2.73 -8.04
N ILE A 4 11.93 3.17 -6.79
CA ILE A 4 10.70 2.86 -6.03
C ILE A 4 9.62 3.88 -6.42
N ILE A 5 8.41 3.39 -6.68
CA ILE A 5 7.20 4.21 -6.78
C ILE A 5 6.21 3.75 -5.70
N TYR A 6 5.51 4.69 -5.08
CA TYR A 6 4.62 4.42 -3.95
C TYR A 6 3.27 3.93 -4.46
N PHE A 7 2.64 2.97 -3.79
CA PHE A 7 1.21 2.76 -3.95
C PHE A 7 0.60 2.54 -2.59
N ILE A 8 -0.49 3.25 -2.35
CA ILE A 8 -1.16 3.29 -1.06
C ILE A 8 -2.42 2.44 -1.18
N ILE A 9 -2.46 1.35 -0.44
CA ILE A 9 -3.64 0.51 -0.24
C ILE A 9 -4.38 1.09 0.98
N GLY A 10 -5.44 1.85 0.72
CA GLY A 10 -6.26 2.49 1.74
C GLY A 10 -7.69 1.99 1.68
N TRP A 11 -8.35 1.92 2.83
CA TRP A 11 -9.80 1.79 2.93
C TRP A 11 -10.38 3.12 3.42
N ARG A 12 -11.61 3.46 3.00
CA ARG A 12 -12.40 4.55 3.60
C ARG A 12 -13.74 3.99 4.06
N SER A 13 -14.09 4.19 5.33
CA SER A 13 -15.44 3.92 5.82
C SER A 13 -16.45 4.88 5.17
N CYS A 14 -17.20 4.41 4.17
CA CYS A 14 -18.25 5.20 3.53
C CYS A 14 -19.53 5.13 4.39
N SER A 15 -19.87 6.20 5.09
CA SER A 15 -21.14 6.34 5.81
C SER A 15 -22.16 7.10 4.94
N THR A 16 -22.79 6.42 3.98
CA THR A 16 -24.14 6.75 3.47
C THR A 16 -24.76 5.53 2.77
N PRO A 17 -25.96 5.06 3.15
CA PRO A 17 -26.54 3.85 2.56
C PRO A 17 -27.32 4.18 1.28
N GLN A 18 -27.07 3.44 0.19
CA GLN A 18 -28.04 3.28 -0.88
C GLN A 18 -28.55 1.83 -0.87
N HIS A 19 -29.87 1.71 -0.69
CA HIS A 19 -30.60 0.46 -0.71
C HIS A 19 -30.47 -0.25 -2.05
N ILE A 20 -30.12 -1.55 -2.03
CA ILE A 20 -30.46 -2.46 -3.12
C ILE A 20 -31.03 -3.75 -2.53
N HIS A 21 -32.15 -4.16 -3.12
CA HIS A 21 -33.00 -5.27 -2.74
C HIS A 21 -32.28 -6.61 -2.98
N GLN A 22 -32.31 -7.51 -2.00
CA GLN A 22 -31.75 -8.84 -2.06
C GLN A 22 -32.81 -9.84 -2.54
N SER A 23 -32.47 -10.70 -3.48
CA SER A 23 -33.23 -11.92 -3.79
C SER A 23 -32.28 -13.10 -4.04
N ASP A 24 -32.76 -14.27 -3.64
CA ASP A 24 -32.00 -15.43 -3.20
C ASP A 24 -31.18 -16.23 -4.24
N THR A 25 -30.03 -16.67 -3.74
CA THR A 25 -29.30 -17.95 -3.92
C THR A 25 -29.24 -18.61 -5.30
N LYS A 26 -28.01 -18.74 -5.83
CA LYS A 26 -27.45 -20.01 -6.32
C LYS A 26 -25.94 -20.03 -6.08
N VAL A 27 -25.50 -21.02 -5.31
CA VAL A 27 -24.10 -21.41 -5.17
C VAL A 27 -23.73 -22.18 -6.44
N GLU A 28 -22.75 -21.70 -7.21
CA GLU A 28 -21.87 -22.55 -8.04
C GLU A 28 -20.73 -21.75 -8.73
N ALA A 29 -19.57 -22.41 -8.79
CA ALA A 29 -18.28 -22.06 -9.42
C ALA A 29 -17.38 -20.99 -8.75
N ASN A 30 -16.27 -21.46 -8.15
CA ASN A 30 -15.08 -20.66 -7.83
C ASN A 30 -14.49 -20.08 -9.13
N MET A 31 -14.92 -18.88 -9.53
CA MET A 31 -14.13 -18.00 -10.34
C MET A 31 -13.07 -17.40 -9.42
N ALA A 32 -11.79 -17.72 -9.65
CA ALA A 32 -10.72 -16.84 -9.18
C ALA A 32 -11.03 -15.47 -9.77
N ASP A 33 -11.37 -14.52 -8.90
CA ASP A 33 -11.82 -13.20 -9.29
C ASP A 33 -10.70 -12.57 -10.15
N GLN A 34 -11.00 -12.29 -11.42
CA GLN A 34 -9.95 -11.92 -12.37
C GLN A 34 -9.35 -10.58 -11.97
N ASP A 35 -8.02 -10.48 -12.04
CA ASP A 35 -7.28 -9.25 -11.78
C ASP A 35 -7.91 -8.06 -12.50
N ILE A 36 -8.21 -7.00 -11.73
CA ILE A 36 -8.72 -5.73 -12.26
C ILE A 36 -7.51 -4.86 -12.57
N LEU A 37 -7.10 -4.86 -13.84
CA LEU A 37 -5.96 -4.10 -14.32
C LEU A 37 -6.22 -2.58 -14.23
N LEU A 38 -5.15 -1.80 -14.04
CA LEU A 38 -5.22 -0.36 -14.18
C LEU A 38 -5.54 0.05 -15.61
N THR A 39 -6.35 1.10 -15.73
CA THR A 39 -6.56 1.84 -16.98
C THR A 39 -5.30 2.61 -17.37
N ASP A 40 -5.20 3.00 -18.64
CA ASP A 40 -4.10 3.82 -19.14
C ASP A 40 -4.01 5.15 -18.40
N GLU A 41 -5.14 5.76 -18.04
CA GLU A 41 -5.18 6.99 -17.25
C GLU A 41 -4.62 6.79 -15.84
N GLN A 42 -4.93 5.67 -15.19
CA GLN A 42 -4.38 5.34 -13.87
C GLN A 42 -2.87 5.05 -13.94
N VAL A 43 -2.40 4.37 -14.99
CA VAL A 43 -0.97 4.15 -15.21
C VAL A 43 -0.25 5.48 -15.48
N GLN A 44 -0.83 6.38 -16.28
CA GLN A 44 -0.28 7.71 -16.52
C GLN A 44 -0.21 8.53 -15.24
N HIS A 45 -1.28 8.53 -14.43
CA HIS A 45 -1.29 9.19 -13.12
C HIS A 45 -0.17 8.66 -12.23
N PHE A 46 0.01 7.35 -12.14
CA PHE A 46 1.10 6.75 -11.37
C PHE A 46 2.50 7.18 -11.88
N ILE A 47 2.69 7.22 -13.20
CA ILE A 47 3.97 7.65 -13.81
C ILE A 47 4.24 9.13 -13.55
N LEU A 48 3.22 9.99 -13.61
CA LEU A 48 3.38 11.43 -13.44
C LEU A 48 3.54 11.81 -11.97
N ASP A 49 2.67 11.26 -11.11
CA ASP A 49 2.59 11.68 -9.71
C ASP A 49 3.45 10.82 -8.80
N GLY A 50 3.86 9.62 -9.25
CA GLY A 50 4.71 8.72 -8.46
C GLY A 50 3.97 8.01 -7.34
N TYR A 51 2.64 8.07 -7.35
CA TYR A 51 1.81 7.25 -6.49
C TYR A 51 0.44 6.96 -7.08
N ILE A 52 -0.23 5.94 -6.53
CA ILE A 52 -1.64 5.66 -6.76
C ILE A 52 -2.28 5.16 -5.46
N VAL A 53 -3.55 5.50 -5.25
CA VAL A 53 -4.34 4.99 -4.12
C VAL A 53 -5.32 3.94 -4.64
N LEU A 54 -5.29 2.76 -4.04
CA LEU A 54 -6.19 1.66 -4.38
C LEU A 54 -7.16 1.40 -3.23
N ASN A 55 -8.41 1.12 -3.58
CA ASN A 55 -9.44 0.67 -2.65
C ASN A 55 -9.67 -0.82 -2.87
N ALA A 56 -9.25 -1.65 -1.91
CA ALA A 56 -9.64 -3.05 -1.86
C ALA A 56 -10.99 -3.11 -1.14
N ASP A 57 -12.06 -3.49 -1.85
CA ASP A 57 -13.45 -3.38 -1.40
C ASP A 57 -13.86 -4.45 -0.37
N TYR A 58 -12.92 -4.86 0.48
CA TYR A 58 -13.19 -5.72 1.63
C TYR A 58 -14.07 -5.00 2.66
N PRO A 59 -14.93 -5.72 3.40
CA PRO A 59 -15.73 -5.11 4.44
C PRO A 59 -14.85 -4.55 5.55
N ALA A 60 -15.27 -3.46 6.20
CA ALA A 60 -14.51 -2.85 7.30
C ALA A 60 -14.18 -3.83 8.45
N SER A 61 -14.98 -4.89 8.65
CA SER A 61 -14.68 -5.96 9.62
C SER A 61 -13.43 -6.77 9.27
N PHE A 62 -13.13 -6.93 7.99
CA PHE A 62 -11.91 -7.59 7.52
C PHE A 62 -10.68 -6.78 7.92
N HIS A 63 -10.67 -5.48 7.61
CA HIS A 63 -9.58 -4.57 7.96
C HIS A 63 -9.37 -4.48 9.48
N ARG A 64 -10.47 -4.34 10.25
CA ARG A 64 -10.43 -4.39 11.72
C ARG A 64 -9.86 -5.70 12.25
N GLY A 65 -10.29 -6.84 11.70
CA GLY A 65 -9.75 -8.14 12.13
C GLY A 65 -8.25 -8.30 11.87
N LEU A 66 -7.73 -7.71 10.79
CA LEU A 66 -6.28 -7.67 10.55
C LEU A 66 -5.57 -6.69 11.50
N HIS A 67 -6.17 -5.53 11.74
CA HIS A 67 -5.66 -4.55 12.71
C HIS A 67 -5.53 -5.16 14.10
N ASP A 68 -6.58 -5.82 14.61
CA ASP A 68 -6.59 -6.42 15.95
C ASP A 68 -5.51 -7.51 16.10
N GLN A 69 -5.29 -8.31 15.05
CA GLN A 69 -4.20 -9.30 15.02
C GLN A 69 -2.80 -8.64 15.01
N ILE A 70 -2.64 -7.51 14.30
CA ILE A 70 -1.39 -6.76 14.29
C ILE A 70 -1.13 -6.18 15.69
N GLU A 71 -2.12 -5.54 16.31
CA GLU A 71 -2.00 -5.01 17.66
C GLU A 71 -1.64 -6.11 18.67
N GLU A 72 -2.28 -7.28 18.61
CA GLU A 72 -1.95 -8.43 19.47
C GLU A 72 -0.49 -8.87 19.31
N VAL A 73 0.04 -8.87 18.09
CA VAL A 73 1.45 -9.17 17.81
C VAL A 73 2.37 -8.12 18.44
N PHE A 74 2.05 -6.83 18.29
CA PHE A 74 2.83 -5.76 18.88
C PHE A 74 2.80 -5.79 20.41
N GLU A 75 1.65 -6.07 21.02
CA GLU A 75 1.49 -6.18 22.47
C GLU A 75 2.30 -7.35 23.05
N LYS A 76 2.28 -8.51 22.39
CA LYS A 76 2.91 -9.75 22.90
C LYS A 76 4.38 -9.88 22.53
N GLU A 77 4.77 -9.43 21.36
CA GLU A 77 6.09 -9.68 20.76
C GLU A 77 6.88 -8.41 20.45
N GLY A 78 6.22 -7.23 20.44
CA GLY A 78 6.81 -5.99 19.97
C GLY A 78 6.95 -5.93 18.45
N ASN A 79 7.87 -5.09 17.95
CA ASN A 79 8.09 -4.96 16.52
C ASN A 79 8.84 -6.19 15.97
N VAL A 80 8.13 -7.01 15.18
CA VAL A 80 8.64 -8.24 14.56
C VAL A 80 9.47 -8.01 13.28
N GLY A 81 9.78 -6.76 12.94
CA GLY A 81 10.55 -6.41 11.76
C GLY A 81 9.86 -6.83 10.45
N ASN A 82 10.58 -7.50 9.57
CA ASN A 82 10.07 -8.00 8.27
C ASN A 82 9.21 -9.28 8.39
N ASN A 83 8.94 -9.74 9.61
CA ASN A 83 8.25 -11.00 9.87
C ASN A 83 6.75 -10.83 10.17
N ILE A 84 6.15 -9.69 9.83
CA ILE A 84 4.71 -9.48 10.08
C ILE A 84 3.82 -10.44 9.29
N LEU A 85 4.15 -10.76 8.03
CA LEU A 85 3.31 -11.64 7.20
C LEU A 85 3.19 -13.08 7.75
N PRO A 86 4.27 -13.72 8.25
CA PRO A 86 4.15 -14.96 9.00
C PRO A 86 3.27 -14.88 10.26
N ARG A 87 3.21 -13.72 10.93
CA ARG A 87 2.42 -13.53 12.16
C ARG A 87 0.96 -13.23 11.89
N VAL A 88 0.69 -12.48 10.82
CA VAL A 88 -0.66 -12.13 10.37
C VAL A 88 -0.82 -12.54 8.89
N PRO A 89 -1.00 -13.86 8.60
CA PRO A 89 -1.08 -14.35 7.23
C PRO A 89 -2.24 -13.76 6.42
N GLY A 90 -3.30 -13.30 7.10
CA GLY A 90 -4.44 -12.65 6.48
C GLY A 90 -4.09 -11.40 5.67
N ILE A 91 -2.96 -10.73 5.97
CA ILE A 91 -2.44 -9.62 5.14
C ILE A 91 -2.22 -10.06 3.69
N ARG A 92 -1.94 -11.35 3.43
CA ARG A 92 -1.78 -11.86 2.07
C ARG A 92 -3.04 -11.69 1.23
N GLN A 93 -4.22 -11.72 1.83
CA GLN A 93 -5.49 -11.53 1.14
C GLN A 93 -5.63 -10.11 0.59
N VAL A 94 -5.00 -9.11 1.21
CA VAL A 94 -4.93 -7.74 0.69
C VAL A 94 -4.13 -7.69 -0.61
N PHE A 95 -2.96 -8.34 -0.65
CA PHE A 95 -2.12 -8.38 -1.84
C PHE A 95 -2.72 -9.23 -2.98
N ASN A 96 -3.50 -10.24 -2.63
CA ASN A 96 -4.19 -11.10 -3.59
C ASN A 96 -5.55 -10.51 -4.05
N HIS A 97 -5.96 -9.35 -3.53
CA HIS A 97 -7.21 -8.72 -3.93
C HIS A 97 -7.15 -8.30 -5.41
N PRO A 98 -8.17 -8.55 -6.25
CA PRO A 98 -8.10 -8.31 -7.70
C PRO A 98 -7.66 -6.92 -8.13
N VAL A 99 -8.09 -5.88 -7.39
CA VAL A 99 -7.65 -4.49 -7.62
C VAL A 99 -6.16 -4.29 -7.31
N VAL A 100 -5.65 -4.95 -6.26
CA VAL A 100 -4.26 -4.81 -5.82
C VAL A 100 -3.33 -5.65 -6.68
N SER A 101 -3.66 -6.92 -6.90
CA SER A 101 -2.90 -7.81 -7.78
C SER A 101 -2.92 -7.30 -9.21
N GLY A 102 -4.08 -6.85 -9.71
CA GLY A 102 -4.20 -6.25 -11.04
C GLY A 102 -3.37 -4.97 -11.20
N ALA A 103 -3.33 -4.11 -10.18
CA ALA A 103 -2.46 -2.94 -10.22
C ALA A 103 -0.97 -3.28 -10.20
N LEU A 104 -0.56 -4.25 -9.38
CA LEU A 104 0.81 -4.74 -9.38
C LEU A 104 1.20 -5.37 -10.73
N THR A 105 0.28 -6.14 -11.33
CA THR A 105 0.45 -6.72 -12.67
C THR A 105 0.58 -5.64 -13.74
N SER A 106 -0.27 -4.61 -13.72
CA SER A 106 -0.17 -3.47 -14.67
C SER A 106 1.15 -2.72 -14.57
N LEU A 107 1.68 -2.55 -13.36
CA LEU A 107 2.86 -1.72 -13.11
C LEU A 107 4.18 -2.49 -13.25
N LEU A 108 4.25 -3.71 -12.71
CA LEU A 108 5.47 -4.51 -12.64
C LEU A 108 5.51 -5.66 -13.65
N GLY A 109 4.38 -6.01 -14.24
CA GLY A 109 4.20 -7.22 -15.04
C GLY A 109 3.67 -8.41 -14.22
N PRO A 110 3.18 -9.47 -14.88
CA PRO A 110 2.46 -10.57 -14.22
C PRO A 110 3.34 -11.44 -13.30
N ASP A 111 4.66 -11.44 -13.49
CA ASP A 111 5.60 -12.29 -12.75
C ASP A 111 6.29 -11.52 -11.59
N TYR A 112 5.62 -10.52 -11.02
CA TYR A 112 6.18 -9.77 -9.90
C TYR A 112 6.34 -10.66 -8.65
N LEU A 113 7.33 -10.32 -7.82
CA LEU A 113 7.58 -11.00 -6.56
C LEU A 113 7.36 -10.05 -5.39
N LEU A 114 6.72 -10.54 -4.34
CA LEU A 114 6.65 -9.80 -3.08
C LEU A 114 8.02 -9.82 -2.39
N ASN A 115 8.57 -8.64 -2.16
CA ASN A 115 9.87 -8.49 -1.50
C ASN A 115 9.82 -9.04 -0.06
N PRO A 116 10.85 -9.75 0.44
CA PRO A 116 10.93 -10.15 1.84
C PRO A 116 10.96 -8.95 2.81
N HIS A 117 11.33 -7.75 2.34
CA HIS A 117 11.21 -6.51 3.10
C HIS A 117 9.74 -6.08 3.19
N ARG A 118 9.18 -6.17 4.40
CA ARG A 118 7.75 -5.95 4.71
C ARG A 118 7.62 -5.53 6.16
N HIS A 119 8.14 -4.35 6.46
CA HIS A 119 8.17 -3.82 7.81
C HIS A 119 6.81 -3.23 8.20
N CYS A 120 6.35 -3.51 9.42
CA CYS A 120 5.18 -2.85 9.99
C CYS A 120 5.63 -1.60 10.75
N HIS A 121 5.26 -0.42 10.25
CA HIS A 121 5.64 0.86 10.83
C HIS A 121 4.60 1.30 11.87
N LEU A 122 4.99 1.24 13.15
CA LEU A 122 4.20 1.80 14.25
C LEU A 122 4.60 3.25 14.52
N ASN A 123 3.62 4.16 14.52
CA ASN A 123 3.80 5.56 14.86
C ASN A 123 3.10 5.89 16.19
N PRO A 124 3.79 5.78 17.35
CA PRO A 124 3.16 6.03 18.64
C PRO A 124 2.82 7.53 18.84
N PRO A 125 1.82 7.86 19.68
CA PRO A 125 1.49 9.24 20.00
C PRO A 125 2.70 10.05 20.50
N GLY A 126 2.87 11.26 19.99
CA GLY A 126 3.99 12.15 20.35
C GLY A 126 5.29 11.91 19.56
N SER A 127 5.27 11.04 18.56
CA SER A 127 6.40 10.84 17.64
C SER A 127 6.70 12.10 16.82
N LYS A 128 7.99 12.33 16.51
CA LYS A 128 8.46 13.56 15.82
C LYS A 128 8.22 13.60 14.31
N GLY A 129 7.56 12.59 13.73
CA GLY A 129 7.44 12.42 12.28
C GLY A 129 8.79 12.16 11.60
N GLN A 130 8.77 11.91 10.29
CA GLN A 130 9.98 11.80 9.47
C GLN A 130 10.17 13.07 8.62
N THR A 131 11.41 13.38 8.28
CA THR A 131 11.70 14.40 7.26
C THR A 131 11.35 13.89 5.87
N TRP A 132 11.12 14.78 4.92
CA TRP A 132 10.92 14.39 3.52
C TRP A 132 12.08 13.52 3.02
N HIS A 133 11.75 12.35 2.51
CA HIS A 133 12.73 11.42 1.96
C HIS A 133 12.18 10.51 0.87
N LYS A 134 13.10 9.78 0.23
CA LYS A 134 12.83 8.75 -0.76
C LYS A 134 13.46 7.46 -0.28
N ASP A 135 12.70 6.37 -0.27
CA ASP A 135 13.12 5.10 0.35
C ASP A 135 14.24 4.35 -0.38
N CYS A 136 14.65 4.81 -1.57
CA CYS A 136 15.65 4.11 -2.37
C CYS A 136 17.08 4.40 -1.88
N TYR A 137 17.64 3.47 -1.09
CA TYR A 137 19.06 3.43 -0.74
C TYR A 137 19.74 2.22 -1.40
N VAL A 138 20.49 2.42 -2.48
CA VAL A 138 21.38 1.40 -3.04
C VAL A 138 22.82 1.88 -2.89
N TYR A 139 23.58 1.28 -1.97
CA TYR A 139 25.00 1.57 -1.74
C TYR A 139 25.32 3.07 -1.68
N ASP A 140 24.53 3.85 -0.93
CA ASP A 140 24.63 5.32 -0.79
C ASP A 140 24.43 6.14 -2.08
N HIS A 141 23.99 5.52 -3.18
CA HIS A 141 23.76 6.18 -4.47
C HIS A 141 22.29 6.17 -4.87
N ASN A 142 21.77 7.36 -5.20
CA ASN A 142 20.42 7.57 -5.71
C ASN A 142 20.40 7.46 -7.24
N ILE A 143 20.50 6.23 -7.76
CA ILE A 143 20.38 6.02 -9.20
C ILE A 143 18.90 6.05 -9.58
N ARG A 144 18.49 7.11 -10.27
CA ARG A 144 17.14 7.25 -10.83
C ARG A 144 17.09 6.60 -12.19
N HIS A 145 16.25 5.58 -12.33
CA HIS A 145 15.99 4.92 -13.61
C HIS A 145 14.74 5.49 -14.26
N PRO A 146 14.72 5.63 -15.59
CA PRO A 146 13.53 6.02 -16.34
C PRO A 146 12.39 4.99 -16.23
N ARG A 147 12.70 3.76 -15.79
CA ARG A 147 11.76 2.69 -15.52
C ARG A 147 11.95 2.19 -14.08
N PHE A 148 10.84 2.09 -13.34
CA PHE A 148 10.82 1.49 -12.02
C PHE A 148 10.84 -0.04 -12.10
N HIS A 149 11.40 -0.68 -11.07
CA HIS A 149 11.56 -2.13 -11.00
C HIS A 149 10.93 -2.74 -9.74
N TRP A 150 10.46 -1.88 -8.83
CA TRP A 150 9.82 -2.23 -7.59
C TRP A 150 8.84 -1.12 -7.21
N VAL A 151 7.83 -1.47 -6.44
CA VAL A 151 6.85 -0.54 -5.89
C VAL A 151 6.75 -0.77 -4.40
N LEU A 152 6.56 0.29 -3.63
CA LEU A 152 6.39 0.19 -2.18
C LEU A 152 4.91 0.29 -1.82
N ALA A 153 4.43 -0.74 -1.14
CA ALA A 153 3.04 -0.87 -0.72
C ALA A 153 2.85 -0.31 0.68
N PHE A 154 1.92 0.62 0.84
CA PHE A 154 1.45 1.05 2.16
C PHE A 154 0.07 0.48 2.38
N TYR A 155 -0.13 -0.34 3.41
CA TYR A 155 -1.46 -0.82 3.78
C TYR A 155 -1.84 -0.25 5.14
N TYR A 156 -2.93 0.52 5.16
CA TYR A 156 -3.50 1.07 6.39
C TYR A 156 -4.72 0.23 6.80
N PRO A 157 -4.61 -0.64 7.82
CA PRO A 157 -5.71 -1.51 8.24
C PRO A 157 -6.81 -0.78 9.05
N GLN A 158 -6.66 0.54 9.22
CA GLN A 158 -7.61 1.41 9.91
C GLN A 158 -7.65 2.78 9.23
N ASP A 159 -8.70 3.55 9.49
CA ASP A 159 -8.75 4.96 9.10
C ASP A 159 -7.56 5.69 9.75
N THR A 160 -6.78 6.42 8.95
CA THR A 160 -5.63 7.19 9.41
C THR A 160 -5.94 8.66 9.25
N THR A 161 -6.19 9.34 10.36
CA THR A 161 -6.43 10.78 10.38
C THR A 161 -5.11 11.56 10.37
N GLU A 162 -5.19 12.86 10.10
CA GLU A 162 -4.01 13.73 10.05
C GLU A 162 -3.27 13.77 11.40
N ASP A 163 -4.00 13.79 12.52
CA ASP A 163 -3.43 13.80 13.87
C ASP A 163 -2.75 12.48 14.29
N MET A 164 -3.01 11.38 13.59
CA MET A 164 -2.30 10.11 13.76
C MET A 164 -0.93 10.07 13.05
N GLY A 165 -0.59 11.11 12.29
CA GLY A 165 0.67 11.20 11.55
C GLY A 165 0.68 10.34 10.29
N ALA A 166 -0.32 10.50 9.44
CA ALA A 166 -0.39 9.86 8.13
C ALA A 166 0.86 10.17 7.27
N SER A 167 1.23 9.24 6.39
CA SER A 167 2.36 9.46 5.47
C SER A 167 2.01 10.55 4.45
N GLY A 168 2.85 11.58 4.39
CA GLY A 168 2.77 12.61 3.35
C GLY A 168 3.48 12.15 2.07
N VAL A 169 2.87 12.45 0.91
CA VAL A 169 3.49 12.24 -0.41
C VAL A 169 3.52 13.57 -1.16
N ILE A 170 4.62 13.84 -1.88
CA ILE A 170 4.72 15.00 -2.78
C ILE A 170 4.65 14.49 -4.22
N PRO A 171 3.52 14.72 -4.93
CA PRO A 171 3.35 14.26 -6.30
C PRO A 171 4.48 14.71 -7.23
N GLY A 172 4.93 13.83 -8.12
CA GLY A 172 5.90 14.14 -9.19
C GLY A 172 7.36 14.24 -8.75
N THR A 173 7.67 14.18 -7.46
CA THR A 173 9.07 14.34 -6.96
C THR A 173 9.91 13.06 -7.05
N HIS A 174 9.28 11.91 -7.35
CA HIS A 174 9.93 10.61 -7.44
C HIS A 174 10.99 10.54 -8.57
N ILE A 175 10.91 11.39 -9.60
CA ILE A 175 11.89 11.48 -10.70
C ILE A 175 13.07 12.43 -10.41
N TYR A 176 12.98 13.27 -9.38
CA TYR A 176 14.03 14.25 -9.10
C TYR A 176 15.31 13.58 -8.62
N LYS A 177 16.46 14.12 -9.05
CA LYS A 177 17.80 13.59 -8.71
C LYS A 177 18.22 13.86 -7.27
N THR A 178 17.67 14.89 -6.63
CA THR A 178 18.01 15.27 -5.25
C THR A 178 17.61 14.16 -4.28
N ILE A 179 18.47 13.95 -3.27
CA ILE A 179 18.65 12.72 -2.49
C ILE A 179 17.68 12.62 -1.31
N SER A 180 16.62 13.43 -1.29
CA SER A 180 15.81 13.81 -0.10
C SER A 180 16.33 15.12 0.49
N ASP A 181 15.46 16.11 0.63
CA ASP A 181 15.70 17.35 1.37
C ASP A 181 14.53 17.54 2.32
N ALA A 182 14.79 17.95 3.57
CA ALA A 182 13.74 18.22 4.54
C ALA A 182 12.88 19.44 4.17
N ASP A 183 13.31 20.25 3.20
CA ASP A 183 12.53 21.30 2.55
C ASP A 183 11.80 20.71 1.32
N PRO A 184 10.46 20.69 1.28
CA PRO A 184 9.71 20.15 0.14
C PRO A 184 9.87 20.97 -1.15
N ASN A 185 10.46 22.17 -1.07
CA ASN A 185 10.63 23.07 -2.22
C ASN A 185 12.04 23.01 -2.86
N LYS A 186 12.94 22.17 -2.36
CA LYS A 186 14.31 21.99 -2.85
C LYS A 186 14.50 20.70 -3.66
#